data_AF-H3ZN80-F1
#
_entry.id   AF-H3ZN80-F1
#
_cell.length_a   1.000
_cell.length_b   1.000
_cell.length_c   1.000
_cell.angle_alpha   90.00
_cell.angle_beta   90.00
_cell.angle_gamma   90.00
#
_symmetry.space_group_name_H-M   'P 1'
#
loop_
_entity.id
_entity.type
_entity.pdbx_description
1 polymer ?
#
loop_
_entity_poly.entity_id
_entity_poly.type
_entity_poly.pdbx_seq_one_letter_code
_entity_poly.pdbx_strand_id
1 'polypeptide(L)'
;MEELWMISEFEKIAALNPDRIIKLLKKDKELFWEIIVSAYLDRKISLGKAAELFGVTREELIKEFHKRGIPIRKLSKEDAMAEVEALECL
;
A
#
# COMPACT_ATOMS: atom_id res chain seq x y z
N MET A 1 8.92 19.74 16.28
CA MET A 1 9.04 19.30 14.87
C MET A 1 10.36 19.81 14.28
N GLU A 2 11.50 19.52 14.92
CA GLU A 2 12.81 19.97 14.42
C GLU A 2 13.39 19.07 13.33
N GLU A 3 12.79 17.89 13.10
CA GLU A 3 13.32 16.85 12.22
C GLU A 3 12.55 16.71 10.89
N LEU A 4 11.57 17.57 10.59
CA LEU A 4 10.79 17.49 9.33
C LEU A 4 11.69 17.58 8.08
N TRP A 5 12.83 18.26 8.17
CA TRP A 5 13.81 18.31 7.09
C TRP A 5 14.32 16.90 6.70
N MET A 6 14.40 15.96 7.64
CA MET A 6 14.83 14.58 7.37
C MET A 6 13.87 13.86 6.43
N ILE A 7 12.57 14.12 6.53
CA ILE A 7 11.56 13.53 5.64
C ILE A 7 11.77 14.03 4.22
N SER A 8 12.01 15.33 4.04
CA SER A 8 12.26 15.89 2.70
C SER A 8 13.54 15.34 2.04
N GLU A 9 14.61 15.11 2.82
CA GLU A 9 15.83 14.48 2.29
C GLU A 9 15.62 12.98 2.03
N PHE A 10 14.83 12.31 2.86
CA PHE A 10 14.46 10.91 2.65
C PHE A 10 13.69 10.72 1.33
N GLU A 11 12.74 11.60 1.00
CA GLU A 11 12.01 11.56 -0.27
C GLU A 11 12.94 11.68 -1.48
N LYS A 12 13.93 12.58 -1.43
CA LYS A 12 14.94 12.71 -2.49
C LYS A 12 15.75 11.42 -2.67
N ILE A 13 16.18 10.82 -1.56
CA ILE A 13 16.92 9.55 -1.58
C ILE A 13 16.04 8.41 -2.10
N ALA A 14 14.76 8.38 -1.72
CA ALA A 14 13.80 7.39 -2.19
C ALA A 14 13.59 7.47 -3.71
N ALA A 15 13.54 8.69 -4.26
CA ALA A 15 13.47 8.89 -5.71
C ALA A 15 14.74 8.41 -6.44
N LEU A 16 15.92 8.61 -5.85
CA LEU A 16 17.21 8.20 -6.42
C LEU A 16 17.50 6.69 -6.29
N ASN A 17 16.99 6.05 -5.23
CA ASN A 17 17.24 4.63 -4.95
C ASN A 17 16.00 3.95 -4.34
N PRO A 18 14.94 3.73 -5.15
CA PRO A 18 13.68 3.20 -4.66
C PRO A 18 13.82 1.78 -4.08
N ASP A 19 14.62 0.92 -4.70
CA ASP A 19 14.80 -0.47 -4.24
C ASP A 19 15.38 -0.57 -2.83
N ARG A 20 16.36 0.28 -2.51
CA ARG A 20 16.96 0.32 -1.17
C ARG A 20 15.92 0.74 -0.14
N ILE A 21 15.11 1.76 -0.46
CA ILE A 21 14.09 2.26 0.46
C ILE A 21 12.96 1.25 0.62
N ILE A 22 12.48 0.63 -0.45
CA ILE A 22 11.47 -0.43 -0.37
C ILE A 22 11.96 -1.58 0.51
N LYS A 23 13.23 -2.01 0.38
CA LYS A 23 13.83 -3.04 1.23
C LYS A 23 13.90 -2.60 2.70
N LEU A 24 14.16 -1.33 2.97
CA LEU A 24 14.19 -0.79 4.33
C LEU A 24 12.79 -0.78 4.95
N LEU A 25 11.80 -0.25 4.22
CA LEU A 25 10.41 -0.16 4.67
C LEU A 25 9.83 -1.55 4.97
N LYS A 26 10.12 -2.55 4.12
CA LYS A 26 9.67 -3.94 4.35
C LYS A 26 10.23 -4.60 5.63
N LYS A 27 11.30 -4.06 6.23
CA LYS A 27 11.83 -4.59 7.50
C LYS A 27 10.99 -4.16 8.69
N ASP A 28 10.37 -2.99 8.62
CA ASP A 28 9.44 -2.51 9.62
C ASP A 28 8.02 -2.92 9.22
N LYS A 29 7.53 -4.00 9.82
CA LYS A 29 6.23 -4.58 9.47
C LYS A 29 5.06 -3.65 9.79
N GLU A 30 5.18 -2.85 10.85
CA GLU A 30 4.11 -1.95 11.27
C GLU A 30 4.04 -0.76 10.33
N LEU A 31 5.18 -0.10 10.07
CA LEU A 31 5.25 0.98 9.10
C LEU A 31 4.85 0.52 7.69
N PHE A 32 5.29 -0.67 7.27
CA PHE A 32 4.91 -1.22 5.97
C PHE A 32 3.40 -1.43 5.87
N TRP A 33 2.77 -1.89 6.95
CA TRP A 33 1.32 -2.02 7.02
C TRP A 33 0.64 -0.66 6.88
N GLU A 34 1.11 0.36 7.60
CA GLU A 34 0.52 1.70 7.57
C GLU A 34 0.62 2.34 6.19
N ILE A 35 1.75 2.15 5.51
CA ILE A 35 1.96 2.62 4.14
C ILE A 35 0.96 1.98 3.17
N ILE A 36 0.76 0.66 3.26
CA ILE A 36 -0.19 -0.04 2.38
C ILE A 36 -1.62 0.45 2.62
N VAL A 37 -2.03 0.61 3.88
CA VAL A 37 -3.37 1.09 4.20
C VAL A 37 -3.56 2.55 3.79
N SER A 38 -2.56 3.40 4.01
CA SER A 38 -2.57 4.78 3.50
C SER A 38 -2.74 4.81 1.97
N ALA A 39 -1.94 4.03 1.23
CA ALA A 39 -2.05 3.92 -0.22
C ALA A 39 -3.42 3.38 -0.69
N TYR A 40 -4.00 2.43 0.06
CA TYR A 40 -5.35 1.93 -0.20
C TYR A 40 -6.42 3.01 -0.01
N LEU A 41 -6.34 3.80 1.06
CA LEU A 41 -7.27 4.88 1.37
C LEU A 41 -7.16 6.03 0.34
N ASP A 42 -5.94 6.32 -0.09
CA ASP A 42 -5.61 7.28 -1.17
C ASP A 42 -5.99 6.78 -2.58
N ARG A 43 -6.52 5.56 -2.70
CA ARG A 43 -6.85 4.91 -4.00
C ARG A 43 -5.64 4.70 -4.92
N LYS A 44 -4.42 4.71 -4.38
CA LYS A 44 -3.20 4.41 -5.14
C LYS A 44 -3.05 2.92 -5.43
N ILE A 45 -3.67 2.06 -4.61
CA ILE A 45 -3.72 0.62 -4.81
C ILE A 45 -5.14 0.09 -4.57
N SER A 46 -5.52 -1.00 -5.25
CA SER A 46 -6.79 -1.69 -5.01
C SER A 46 -6.77 -2.53 -3.72
N LEU A 47 -7.94 -3.02 -3.28
CA LEU A 47 -8.01 -3.96 -2.17
C LEU A 47 -7.29 -5.28 -2.50
N GLY A 48 -7.39 -5.75 -3.75
CA GLY A 48 -6.67 -6.93 -4.22
C GLY A 48 -5.16 -6.74 -4.14
N LYS A 49 -4.65 -5.58 -4.58
CA LYS A 49 -3.22 -5.28 -4.49
C LYS A 49 -2.72 -5.19 -3.04
N ALA A 50 -3.52 -4.61 -2.14
CA ALA A 50 -3.19 -4.59 -0.73
C ALA A 50 -3.11 -6.01 -0.15
N ALA A 51 -4.06 -6.89 -0.50
CA ALA A 51 -4.06 -8.28 -0.05
C ALA A 51 -2.83 -9.06 -0.54
N GLU A 52 -2.47 -8.88 -1.82
CA GLU A 52 -1.24 -9.44 -2.41
C GLU A 52 0.02 -8.99 -1.64
N LEU A 53 0.14 -7.68 -1.35
CA LEU A 53 1.29 -7.12 -0.63
C LEU A 53 1.39 -7.62 0.82
N PHE A 54 0.25 -7.93 1.45
CA PHE A 54 0.19 -8.54 2.77
C PHE A 54 0.37 -10.05 2.75
N GLY A 55 0.32 -10.71 1.59
CA GLY A 55 0.38 -12.16 1.48
C GLY A 55 -0.86 -12.86 2.06
N VAL A 56 -2.03 -12.22 1.96
CA VAL A 56 -3.31 -12.73 2.46
C VAL A 56 -4.36 -12.75 1.34
N THR A 57 -5.44 -13.48 1.55
CA THR A 57 -6.60 -13.43 0.66
C THR A 57 -7.36 -12.11 0.81
N ARG A 58 -8.15 -11.76 -0.20
CA ARG A 58 -9.02 -10.57 -0.16
C ARG A 58 -10.02 -10.65 1.00
N GLU A 59 -10.59 -11.82 1.25
CA GLU A 59 -11.56 -12.08 2.30
C GLU A 59 -10.94 -11.89 3.70
N GLU A 60 -9.71 -12.36 3.90
CA GLU A 60 -8.95 -12.14 5.14
C GLU A 60 -8.70 -10.64 5.36
N LEU A 61 -8.29 -9.92 4.32
CA LEU A 61 -8.06 -8.48 4.42
C LEU A 61 -9.35 -7.71 4.74
N ILE A 62 -10.48 -8.10 4.16
CA ILE A 62 -11.79 -7.49 4.46
C ILE A 62 -12.15 -7.65 5.94
N LYS A 63 -11.92 -8.84 6.51
CA LYS A 63 -12.17 -9.11 7.94
C LYS A 63 -11.26 -8.26 8.82
N GLU A 64 -9.99 -8.15 8.47
CA GLU A 64 -9.02 -7.36 9.24
C GLU A 64 -9.35 -5.86 9.17
N PHE A 65 -9.72 -5.35 8.00
CA PHE A 65 -10.15 -3.96 7.84
C PHE A 65 -11.41 -3.66 8.66
N HIS A 66 -12.41 -4.56 8.64
CA HIS A 66 -13.59 -4.44 9.52
C HIS A 66 -13.21 -4.38 10.99
N LYS A 67 -12.34 -5.28 11.45
CA LYS A 67 -11.88 -5.34 12.84
C LYS A 67 -11.19 -4.05 13.28
N ARG A 68 -10.48 -3.37 12.37
CA ARG A 68 -9.77 -2.11 12.61
C ARG A 68 -10.57 -0.85 12.29
N GLY A 69 -11.83 -0.98 11.85
CA GLY A 69 -12.66 0.16 11.46
C GLY A 69 -12.23 0.86 10.16
N ILE A 70 -11.49 0.15 9.29
CA ILE A 70 -11.03 0.66 7.99
C ILE A 70 -12.15 0.42 6.97
N PRO A 71 -12.58 1.45 6.24
CA PRO A 71 -13.70 1.32 5.31
C PRO A 71 -13.35 0.43 4.11
N ILE A 72 -14.24 -0.50 3.78
CA ILE A 72 -14.18 -1.23 2.51
C ILE A 72 -14.77 -0.34 1.41
N ARG A 73 -13.92 0.10 0.49
CA ARG A 73 -14.33 0.85 -0.71
C ARG A 73 -15.19 -0.04 -1.62
N LYS A 74 -16.27 0.54 -2.17
CA LYS A 74 -16.97 -0.06 -3.31
C LYS A 74 -16.02 -0.08 -4.52
N LEU A 75 -16.03 -1.17 -5.27
CA LEU A 75 -15.28 -1.31 -6.52
C LEU A 75 -15.61 -0.14 -7.44
N SER A 76 -14.61 0.69 -7.75
CA SER A 76 -14.73 1.68 -8.82
C SER A 76 -14.35 1.07 -10.17
N LYS A 77 -14.70 1.75 -11.26
CA LYS A 77 -14.33 1.31 -12.61
C LYS A 77 -12.81 1.24 -12.77
N GLU A 78 -12.09 2.17 -12.14
CA GLU A 78 -10.64 2.24 -12.11
C GLU A 78 -10.03 1.06 -11.34
N ASP A 79 -10.60 0.70 -10.18
CA ASP A 79 -10.16 -0.47 -9.41
C ASP A 79 -10.35 -1.76 -10.25
N ALA A 80 -11.45 -1.87 -10.99
CA ALA A 80 -11.71 -3.01 -11.87
C ALA A 80 -10.74 -3.06 -13.07
N MET A 81 -10.41 -1.91 -13.68
CA MET A 81 -9.44 -1.85 -14.76
C MET A 81 -8.03 -2.23 -14.30
N ALA A 82 -7.61 -1.79 -13.11
CA ALA A 82 -6.30 -2.15 -12.55
C ALA A 82 -6.18 -3.66 -12.26
N GLU A 83 -7.28 -4.32 -11.86
CA GLU A 83 -7.30 -5.79 -11.71
C GLU A 83 -7.18 -6.52 -13.06
N VAL A 84 -7.77 -5.98 -14.14
CA VAL A 84 -7.61 -6.55 -15.50
C VAL A 84 -6.17 -6.36 -16.01
N GLU A 85 -5.60 -5.17 -15.86
CA GLU A 85 -4.22 -4.87 -16.30
C GLU A 85 -3.19 -5.77 -15.60
N ALA A 86 -3.40 -6.06 -14.31
CA ALA A 86 -2.55 -6.97 -13.55
C ALA A 86 -2.61 -8.42 -14.04
N LEU A 87 -3.73 -8.86 -14.65
CA LEU A 87 -3.88 -10.18 -15.25
C LEU A 87 -3.30 -10.25 -16.67
N GLU A 88 -3.31 -9.15 -17.41
CA GLU A 88 -2.79 -9.08 -18.79
C GLU A 88 -1.25 -8.99 -18.85
N CYS A 89 -0.58 -8.64 -17.74
CA CYS A 89 0.88 -8.57 -17.65
C CYS A 89 1.56 -9.87 -17.15
N LEU A 90 0.83 -10.99 -17.10
CA LEU A 90 1.35 -12.34 -16.79
C LEU A 90 1.57 -13.15 -18.07
#